data_AF-A0A3S4HF17-F1
#
_entry.id   AF-A0A3S4HF17-F1
#
_cell.length_a   1.000
_cell.length_b   1.000
_cell.length_c   1.000
_cell.angle_alpha   90.00
_cell.angle_beta   90.00
_cell.angle_gamma   90.00
#
_symmetry.space_group_name_H-M   'P 1'
#
loop_
_entity.id
_entity.type
_entity.pdbx_description
1 polymer ?
#
loop_
_entity_poly.entity_id
_entity_poly.type
_entity_poly.pdbx_seq_one_letter_code
_entity_poly.pdbx_strand_id
1 'polypeptide(L)'
;MGFKGRVIADRTVAKMADFVIGANEDDQHYTGANFGRDCAEPEVFDIRNVVEGDPSPDGQGALAIQRGIEVGHVFYLGTKYSAAMNATFLDEDGKPKPFEMGCYGIGVTRILGAAIEQNYDDKGMIWPDSIAPFAVVVCPVGYDRSEAVKEAADKLYADLQARGVDVMLDDRGERPGAMFADWELIGAPHRVTIGDRGLKEGKVEYQHRRDSEATAVGADAILEHVLSKLA
;
A
#
# COMPACT_ATOMS: atom_id res chain seq x y z
N MET A 1 -36.72 -34.87 4.24
CA MET A 1 -35.42 -35.46 4.64
C MET A 1 -34.99 -35.13 6.09
N GLY A 2 -35.84 -35.37 7.10
CA GLY A 2 -35.46 -35.44 8.53
C GLY A 2 -35.05 -34.16 9.28
N PHE A 3 -34.42 -33.18 8.63
CA PHE A 3 -33.99 -31.93 9.27
C PHE A 3 -35.18 -31.04 9.63
N LYS A 4 -35.26 -30.59 10.89
CA LYS A 4 -36.37 -29.78 11.43
C LYS A 4 -36.02 -28.30 11.64
N GLY A 5 -34.78 -27.93 11.38
CA GLY A 5 -34.32 -26.55 11.55
C GLY A 5 -34.68 -25.66 10.37
N ARG A 6 -34.34 -24.37 10.51
CA ARG A 6 -34.39 -23.39 9.42
C ARG A 6 -33.39 -23.78 8.33
N VAL A 7 -33.84 -23.86 7.09
CA VAL A 7 -32.99 -24.17 5.93
C VAL A 7 -32.78 -22.90 5.11
N ILE A 8 -31.52 -22.52 4.95
CA ILE A 8 -31.10 -21.43 4.07
C ILE A 8 -30.25 -22.05 2.96
N ALA A 9 -30.53 -21.69 1.72
CA ALA A 9 -29.77 -22.13 0.55
C ALA A 9 -29.20 -20.93 -0.19
N ASP A 10 -28.01 -21.13 -0.78
CA ASP A 10 -27.46 -20.18 -1.75
C ASP A 10 -28.34 -20.11 -3.00
N ARG A 11 -28.33 -18.98 -3.69
CA ARG A 11 -28.99 -18.79 -4.99
C ARG A 11 -28.63 -19.87 -6.01
N THR A 12 -27.41 -20.41 -5.98
CA THR A 12 -27.01 -21.51 -6.89
C THR A 12 -27.61 -22.85 -6.46
N VAL A 13 -27.61 -23.15 -5.17
CA VAL A 13 -28.15 -24.40 -4.60
C VAL A 13 -29.65 -24.49 -4.82
N ALA A 14 -30.38 -23.39 -4.64
CA ALA A 14 -31.82 -23.33 -4.87
C ALA A 14 -32.23 -23.63 -6.33
N LYS A 15 -31.28 -23.57 -7.28
CA LYS A 15 -31.50 -23.89 -8.70
C LYS A 15 -31.04 -25.30 -9.08
N MET A 16 -30.48 -26.07 -8.15
CA MET A 16 -30.07 -27.44 -8.41
C MET A 16 -31.28 -28.35 -8.57
N ALA A 17 -31.11 -29.42 -9.34
CA ALA A 17 -32.07 -30.50 -9.47
C ALA A 17 -31.33 -31.83 -9.34
N ASP A 18 -32.04 -32.85 -8.86
CA ASP A 18 -31.53 -34.22 -8.71
C ASP A 18 -30.19 -34.31 -7.96
N PHE A 19 -30.03 -33.45 -6.95
CA PHE A 19 -28.75 -33.27 -6.27
C PHE A 19 -28.50 -34.36 -5.22
N VAL A 20 -27.24 -34.46 -4.77
CA VAL A 20 -26.82 -35.42 -3.75
C VAL A 20 -26.69 -34.70 -2.42
N ILE A 21 -27.28 -35.25 -1.36
CA ILE A 21 -27.14 -34.75 0.01
C ILE A 21 -26.96 -35.87 1.02
N GLY A 22 -26.40 -35.55 2.18
CA GLY A 22 -26.33 -36.49 3.30
C GLY A 22 -27.73 -36.91 3.77
N ALA A 23 -27.85 -38.17 4.19
CA ALA A 23 -29.14 -38.72 4.64
C ALA A 23 -29.53 -38.32 6.08
N ASN A 24 -28.64 -37.60 6.78
CA ASN A 24 -28.65 -37.42 8.24
C ASN A 24 -28.52 -38.75 9.01
N GLU A 25 -27.88 -39.73 8.38
CA GLU A 25 -27.43 -40.99 8.96
C GLU A 25 -25.98 -41.21 8.54
N ASP A 26 -25.17 -41.77 9.44
CA ASP A 26 -23.75 -42.01 9.19
C ASP A 26 -23.55 -42.85 7.92
N ASP A 27 -22.57 -42.46 7.10
CA ASP A 27 -22.18 -43.12 5.86
C ASP A 27 -23.27 -43.27 4.79
N GLN A 28 -24.36 -42.48 4.86
CA GLN A 28 -25.46 -42.54 3.92
C GLN A 28 -25.77 -41.21 3.23
N HIS A 29 -26.20 -41.30 1.96
CA HIS A 29 -26.58 -40.16 1.13
C HIS A 29 -27.87 -40.45 0.35
N TYR A 30 -28.69 -39.41 0.16
CA TYR A 30 -29.73 -39.40 -0.86
C TYR A 30 -29.15 -38.94 -2.20
N THR A 31 -29.57 -39.57 -3.28
CA THR A 31 -29.26 -39.14 -4.65
C THR A 31 -30.54 -38.78 -5.39
N GLY A 32 -30.46 -37.87 -6.36
CA GLY A 32 -31.65 -37.40 -7.07
C GLY A 32 -32.58 -36.54 -6.22
N ALA A 33 -32.08 -35.91 -5.15
CA ALA A 33 -32.87 -35.07 -4.25
C ALA A 33 -33.37 -33.79 -4.94
N ASN A 34 -34.58 -33.35 -4.61
CA ASN A 34 -35.14 -32.11 -5.09
C ASN A 34 -35.86 -31.34 -3.97
N PHE A 35 -35.66 -30.02 -3.92
CA PHE A 35 -36.49 -29.14 -3.09
C PHE A 35 -37.96 -29.20 -3.56
N GLY A 36 -38.88 -28.94 -2.65
CA GLY A 36 -40.32 -29.06 -2.85
C GLY A 36 -40.84 -30.51 -2.83
N ARG A 37 -40.13 -31.44 -3.49
CA ARG A 37 -40.52 -32.86 -3.56
C ARG A 37 -40.10 -33.65 -2.32
N ASP A 38 -38.82 -33.57 -1.93
CA ASP A 38 -38.24 -34.43 -0.88
C ASP A 38 -37.97 -33.69 0.44
N CYS A 39 -37.91 -32.35 0.37
CA CYS A 39 -37.80 -31.43 1.48
C CYS A 39 -38.50 -30.11 1.15
N ALA A 40 -38.78 -29.29 2.17
CA ALA A 40 -39.38 -27.98 1.97
C ALA A 40 -38.45 -27.06 1.15
N GLU A 41 -39.05 -26.12 0.43
CA GLU A 41 -38.29 -25.04 -0.22
C GLU A 41 -37.51 -24.24 0.82
N PRO A 42 -36.21 -23.94 0.58
CA PRO A 42 -35.39 -23.21 1.51
C PRO A 42 -35.66 -21.70 1.43
N GLU A 43 -35.24 -20.96 2.45
CA GLU A 43 -35.06 -19.52 2.29
C GLU A 43 -33.80 -19.26 1.45
N VAL A 44 -33.94 -18.48 0.39
CA VAL A 44 -32.83 -18.24 -0.56
C VAL A 44 -32.11 -16.95 -0.21
N PHE A 45 -30.80 -17.05 0.05
CA PHE A 45 -29.92 -15.92 0.34
C PHE A 45 -28.64 -16.01 -0.50
N ASP A 46 -27.90 -14.90 -0.56
CA ASP A 46 -26.56 -14.86 -1.14
C ASP A 46 -25.54 -15.17 -0.05
N ILE A 47 -25.04 -16.40 -0.01
CA ILE A 47 -24.27 -16.90 1.15
C ILE A 47 -22.96 -17.58 0.76
N ARG A 48 -22.65 -17.67 -0.53
CA ARG A 48 -21.35 -18.12 -1.01
C ARG A 48 -20.41 -16.95 -1.27
N ASN A 49 -19.11 -17.22 -1.21
CA ASN A 49 -18.14 -16.32 -1.83
C ASN A 49 -18.22 -16.46 -3.36
N VAL A 50 -17.95 -15.35 -4.04
CA VAL A 50 -17.70 -15.37 -5.49
C VAL A 50 -16.41 -16.12 -5.80
N VAL A 51 -16.33 -16.66 -7.02
CA VAL A 51 -15.11 -17.23 -7.58
C VAL A 51 -14.70 -16.46 -8.83
N GLU A 52 -13.42 -16.53 -9.20
CA GLU A 52 -12.94 -15.90 -10.44
C GLU A 52 -13.73 -16.44 -11.64
N GLY A 53 -14.18 -15.52 -12.51
CA GLY A 53 -15.01 -15.85 -13.67
C GLY A 53 -16.52 -15.86 -13.40
N ASP A 54 -16.98 -15.71 -12.15
CA ASP A 54 -18.41 -15.48 -11.88
C ASP A 54 -18.92 -14.23 -12.62
N PRO A 55 -20.17 -14.22 -13.12
CA PRO A 55 -20.76 -13.02 -13.74
C PRO A 55 -20.78 -11.84 -12.77
N SER A 56 -20.43 -10.67 -13.26
CA SER A 56 -20.53 -9.44 -12.46
C SER A 56 -21.99 -9.16 -12.05
N PRO A 57 -22.26 -8.76 -10.79
CA PRO A 57 -23.61 -8.49 -10.32
C PRO A 57 -24.28 -7.29 -11.00
N ASP A 58 -23.52 -6.43 -11.70
CA ASP A 58 -24.04 -5.34 -12.52
C ASP A 58 -24.40 -5.77 -13.97
N GLY A 59 -24.21 -7.04 -14.30
CA GLY A 59 -24.48 -7.62 -15.62
C GLY A 59 -23.39 -7.37 -16.67
N GLN A 60 -22.26 -6.76 -16.29
CA GLN A 60 -21.19 -6.38 -17.22
C GLN A 60 -19.90 -7.17 -16.95
N GLY A 61 -19.65 -8.17 -17.80
CA GLY A 61 -18.41 -8.95 -17.73
C GLY A 61 -18.38 -9.97 -16.59
N ALA A 62 -17.15 -10.35 -16.20
CA ALA A 62 -16.89 -11.37 -15.20
C ALA A 62 -15.93 -10.85 -14.12
N LEU A 63 -16.05 -11.40 -12.91
CA LEU A 63 -15.26 -11.00 -11.76
C LEU A 63 -13.82 -11.52 -11.87
N ALA A 64 -12.86 -10.61 -11.66
CA ALA A 64 -11.46 -10.95 -11.40
C ALA A 64 -11.16 -10.80 -9.91
N ILE A 65 -10.28 -11.63 -9.36
CA ILE A 65 -9.89 -11.58 -7.94
C ILE A 65 -8.43 -11.14 -7.82
N GLN A 66 -8.22 -10.07 -7.05
CA GLN A 66 -6.89 -9.54 -6.76
C GLN A 66 -6.63 -9.52 -5.26
N ARG A 67 -5.34 -9.53 -4.90
CA ARG A 67 -4.91 -9.34 -3.51
C ARG A 67 -4.71 -7.85 -3.25
N GLY A 68 -5.29 -7.37 -2.16
CA GLY A 68 -5.16 -5.99 -1.71
C GLY A 68 -4.87 -5.93 -0.22
N ILE A 69 -4.18 -4.88 0.20
CA ILE A 69 -4.00 -4.53 1.61
C ILE A 69 -4.96 -3.39 1.91
N GLU A 70 -5.90 -3.60 2.82
CA GLU A 70 -6.82 -2.54 3.25
C GLU A 70 -6.05 -1.48 4.05
N VAL A 71 -5.84 -0.31 3.45
CA VAL A 71 -5.16 0.84 4.10
C VAL A 71 -6.12 1.84 4.72
N GLY A 72 -7.42 1.72 4.43
CA GLY A 72 -8.44 2.57 5.02
C GLY A 72 -9.84 2.02 4.75
N HIS A 73 -10.80 2.51 5.54
CA HIS A 73 -12.19 2.10 5.48
C HIS A 73 -13.08 3.29 5.80
N VAL A 74 -14.21 3.39 5.09
CA VAL A 74 -15.25 4.37 5.35
C VAL A 74 -16.56 3.65 5.68
N PHE A 75 -17.22 4.06 6.76
CA PHE A 75 -18.50 3.48 7.16
C PHE A 75 -19.56 4.57 7.30
N TYR A 76 -20.72 4.31 6.70
CA TYR A 76 -21.95 4.94 7.14
C TYR A 76 -22.51 4.16 8.32
N LEU A 77 -22.46 4.77 9.51
CA LEU A 77 -22.87 4.13 10.77
C LEU A 77 -24.35 4.35 11.09
N GLY A 78 -24.99 5.28 10.38
CA GLY A 78 -26.34 5.72 10.67
C GLY A 78 -26.44 6.22 12.11
N THR A 79 -27.47 5.75 12.81
CA THR A 79 -27.77 6.16 14.19
C THR A 79 -27.35 5.13 15.25
N LYS A 80 -26.60 4.09 14.85
CA LYS A 80 -26.26 2.94 15.72
C LYS A 80 -25.68 3.36 17.07
N TYR A 81 -24.76 4.34 17.06
CA TYR A 81 -24.09 4.82 18.28
C TYR A 81 -24.86 5.97 18.94
N SER A 82 -25.31 6.94 18.15
CA SER A 82 -26.01 8.11 18.67
C SER A 82 -27.31 7.74 19.40
N ALA A 83 -28.08 6.77 18.89
CA ALA A 83 -29.27 6.27 19.57
C ALA A 83 -28.94 5.55 20.88
N ALA A 84 -27.91 4.69 20.88
CA ALA A 84 -27.51 3.94 22.08
C ALA A 84 -26.90 4.82 23.18
N MET A 85 -26.24 5.92 22.80
CA MET A 85 -25.57 6.86 23.72
C MET A 85 -26.41 8.10 24.05
N ASN A 86 -27.65 8.19 23.54
CA ASN A 86 -28.52 9.35 23.67
C ASN A 86 -27.87 10.67 23.19
N ALA A 87 -27.11 10.60 22.09
CA ALA A 87 -26.53 11.77 21.44
C ALA A 87 -27.51 12.32 20.40
N THR A 88 -28.20 13.41 20.74
CA THR A 88 -29.30 13.96 19.93
C THR A 88 -29.11 15.46 19.64
N PHE A 89 -29.73 15.94 18.56
CA PHE A 89 -29.90 17.36 18.26
C PHE A 89 -31.39 17.71 18.10
N LEU A 90 -31.72 19.00 18.15
CA LEU A 90 -33.07 19.48 17.84
C LEU A 90 -33.17 19.69 16.32
N ASP A 91 -34.06 18.94 15.67
CA ASP A 91 -34.27 19.08 14.22
C ASP A 91 -35.17 20.27 13.88
N GLU A 92 -35.34 20.56 12.59
CA GLU A 92 -36.15 21.69 12.08
C GLU A 92 -37.61 21.67 12.58
N ASP A 93 -38.15 20.50 12.92
CA ASP A 93 -39.49 20.33 13.48
C ASP A 93 -39.55 20.53 15.01
N GLY A 94 -38.42 20.91 15.63
CA GLY A 94 -38.31 21.11 17.07
C GLY A 94 -38.30 19.80 17.88
N LYS A 95 -38.02 18.66 17.25
CA LYS A 95 -37.96 17.36 17.95
C LYS A 95 -36.53 16.85 18.09
N PRO A 96 -36.19 16.20 19.21
CA PRO A 96 -34.90 15.51 19.35
C PRO A 96 -34.78 14.38 18.33
N LYS A 97 -33.69 14.38 17.56
CA LYS A 97 -33.30 13.27 16.68
C LYS A 97 -31.86 12.84 16.97
N PRO A 98 -31.54 11.53 16.88
CA PRO A 98 -30.17 11.05 17.01
C PRO A 98 -29.32 11.57 15.84
N PHE A 99 -28.03 11.83 16.09
CA PHE A 99 -27.10 12.21 15.02
C PHE A 99 -26.93 11.08 14.00
N GLU A 100 -26.94 11.44 12.71
CA GLU A 100 -26.44 10.58 11.64
C GLU A 100 -24.92 10.58 11.66
N MET A 101 -24.31 9.40 11.65
CA MET A 101 -22.86 9.25 11.85
C MET A 101 -22.20 8.55 10.66
N GLY A 102 -21.03 9.07 10.30
CA GLY A 102 -20.04 8.37 9.49
C GLY A 102 -18.72 8.26 10.24
N CYS A 103 -17.92 7.25 9.92
CA CYS A 103 -16.53 7.19 10.40
C CYS A 103 -15.57 6.87 9.25
N TYR A 104 -14.36 7.39 9.37
CA TYR A 104 -13.32 7.34 8.34
C TYR A 104 -12.01 6.95 9.02
N GLY A 105 -11.46 5.81 8.63
CA GLY A 105 -10.23 5.28 9.22
C GLY A 105 -9.15 5.08 8.18
N ILE A 106 -7.93 5.49 8.50
CA ILE A 106 -6.72 5.21 7.72
C ILE A 106 -5.69 4.56 8.64
N GLY A 107 -5.15 3.42 8.21
CA GLY A 107 -4.08 2.73 8.90
C GLY A 107 -2.74 3.39 8.62
N VAL A 108 -2.42 4.49 9.31
CA VAL A 108 -1.19 5.29 9.06
C VAL A 108 0.08 4.42 9.07
N THR A 109 0.25 3.57 10.08
CA THR A 109 1.40 2.65 10.16
C THR A 109 1.34 1.53 9.12
N ARG A 110 0.14 1.11 8.71
CA ARG A 110 -0.07 0.09 7.69
C ARG A 110 0.28 0.60 6.29
N ILE A 111 0.06 1.89 6.01
CA ILE A 111 0.42 2.51 4.73
C ILE A 111 1.92 2.36 4.45
N LEU A 112 2.79 2.51 5.47
CA LEU A 112 4.22 2.34 5.29
C LEU A 112 4.57 0.93 4.79
N GLY A 113 4.04 -0.11 5.45
CA GLY A 113 4.23 -1.49 5.02
C GLY A 113 3.64 -1.76 3.64
N ALA A 114 2.44 -1.23 3.35
CA ALA A 114 1.80 -1.39 2.05
C ALA A 114 2.57 -0.70 0.92
N ALA A 115 3.19 0.46 1.18
CA ALA A 115 4.02 1.16 0.21
C ALA A 115 5.29 0.36 -0.12
N ILE A 116 5.93 -0.23 0.89
CA ILE A 116 7.10 -1.10 0.72
C ILE A 116 6.70 -2.37 -0.05
N GLU A 117 5.63 -3.07 0.35
CA GLU A 117 5.16 -4.29 -0.34
C GLU A 117 4.86 -4.07 -1.84
N GLN A 118 4.48 -2.86 -2.22
CA GLN A 118 4.27 -2.49 -3.63
C GLN A 118 5.53 -1.98 -4.33
N ASN A 119 6.54 -1.52 -3.59
CA ASN A 119 7.71 -0.85 -4.13
C ASN A 119 9.00 -1.28 -3.39
N TYR A 120 9.58 -2.39 -3.83
CA TYR A 120 10.87 -2.86 -3.37
C TYR A 120 11.58 -3.64 -4.48
N ASP A 121 12.88 -3.85 -4.29
CA ASP A 121 13.67 -4.80 -5.08
C ASP A 121 14.62 -5.58 -4.17
N ASP A 122 15.50 -6.39 -4.76
CA ASP A 122 16.48 -7.21 -4.03
C ASP A 122 17.47 -6.40 -3.18
N LYS A 123 17.58 -5.09 -3.43
CA LYS A 123 18.48 -4.18 -2.71
C LYS A 123 17.78 -3.45 -1.56
N GLY A 124 16.45 -3.36 -1.58
CA GLY A 124 15.66 -2.81 -0.47
C GLY A 124 14.48 -1.96 -0.91
N MET A 125 14.15 -0.97 -0.08
CA MET A 125 12.93 -0.16 -0.21
C MET A 125 13.04 0.82 -1.38
N ILE A 126 11.93 1.05 -2.08
CA ILE A 126 11.79 2.10 -3.08
C ILE A 126 10.60 2.98 -2.70
N TRP A 127 10.89 4.11 -2.05
CA TRP A 127 9.82 4.98 -1.59
C TRP A 127 9.15 5.76 -2.73
N PRO A 128 7.83 6.01 -2.65
CA PRO A 128 7.25 7.19 -3.27
C PRO A 128 7.89 8.46 -2.67
N ASP A 129 8.19 9.45 -3.50
CA ASP A 129 8.95 10.65 -3.08
C ASP A 129 8.30 11.41 -1.92
N SER A 130 6.96 11.40 -1.85
CA SER A 130 6.20 12.09 -0.80
C SER A 130 6.33 11.50 0.60
N ILE A 131 6.84 10.27 0.73
CA ILE A 131 7.00 9.57 2.01
C ILE A 131 8.41 9.00 2.20
N ALA A 132 9.35 9.33 1.32
CA ALA A 132 10.73 8.95 1.49
C ALA A 132 11.31 9.58 2.78
N PRO A 133 12.17 8.88 3.52
CA PRO A 133 12.75 9.39 4.76
C PRO A 133 13.67 10.59 4.53
N PHE A 134 14.29 10.67 3.34
CA PHE A 134 15.05 11.80 2.83
C PHE A 134 14.83 11.84 1.32
N ALA A 135 14.75 13.03 0.74
CA ALA A 135 14.60 13.19 -0.71
C ALA A 135 15.93 12.92 -1.43
N VAL A 136 17.04 13.39 -0.85
CA VAL A 136 18.39 13.28 -1.42
C VAL A 136 19.37 12.77 -0.37
N VAL A 137 20.34 11.96 -0.78
CA VAL A 137 21.51 11.64 0.04
C VAL A 137 22.81 11.95 -0.70
N VAL A 138 23.71 12.68 -0.02
CA VAL A 138 25.05 13.01 -0.49
C VAL A 138 26.03 12.02 0.13
N CYS A 139 26.75 11.28 -0.72
CA CYS A 139 27.67 10.21 -0.37
C CYS A 139 29.12 10.58 -0.75
N PRO A 140 29.86 11.28 0.13
CA PRO A 140 31.27 11.60 -0.07
C PRO A 140 32.20 10.39 0.15
N VAL A 141 32.91 9.98 -0.89
CA VAL A 141 33.91 8.90 -0.82
C VAL A 141 35.24 9.48 -0.30
N GLY A 142 35.53 9.19 0.97
CA GLY A 142 36.75 9.67 1.63
C GLY A 142 36.62 11.04 2.27
N TYR A 143 35.45 11.34 2.83
CA TYR A 143 35.11 12.60 3.50
C TYR A 143 36.20 13.13 4.45
N ASP A 144 36.74 12.30 5.35
CA ASP A 144 37.80 12.72 6.29
C ASP A 144 39.21 12.76 5.69
N ARG A 145 39.39 12.26 4.46
CA ARG A 145 40.71 12.08 3.82
C ARG A 145 40.98 13.07 2.70
N SER A 146 39.94 13.67 2.13
CA SER A 146 40.06 14.62 1.03
C SER A 146 39.30 15.91 1.36
N GLU A 147 40.06 16.99 1.58
CA GLU A 147 39.54 18.34 1.80
C GLU A 147 38.60 18.75 0.65
N ALA A 148 38.96 18.42 -0.59
CA ALA A 148 38.19 18.76 -1.78
C ALA A 148 36.84 18.02 -1.82
N VAL A 149 36.81 16.73 -1.44
CA VAL A 149 35.56 15.96 -1.35
C VAL A 149 34.67 16.52 -0.25
N LYS A 150 35.26 16.82 0.91
CA LYS A 150 34.54 17.40 2.06
C LYS A 150 33.91 18.74 1.71
N GLU A 151 34.70 19.67 1.17
CA GLU A 151 34.22 21.00 0.78
C GLU A 151 33.08 20.91 -0.25
N ALA A 152 33.23 20.05 -1.27
CA ALA A 152 32.19 19.85 -2.28
C ALA A 152 30.90 19.24 -1.70
N ALA A 153 31.01 18.28 -0.78
CA ALA A 153 29.88 17.64 -0.14
C ALA A 153 29.15 18.59 0.81
N ASP A 154 29.88 19.29 1.67
CA ASP A 154 29.34 20.28 2.62
C ASP A 154 28.64 21.41 1.89
N LYS A 155 29.23 21.88 0.78
CA LYS A 155 28.62 22.91 -0.07
C LYS A 155 27.31 22.42 -0.67
N LEU A 156 27.29 21.24 -1.31
CA LEU A 156 26.07 20.72 -1.93
C LEU A 156 24.98 20.47 -0.90
N TYR A 157 25.33 19.91 0.25
CA TYR A 157 24.42 19.69 1.37
C TYR A 157 23.80 21.01 1.84
N ALA A 158 24.62 22.02 2.13
CA ALA A 158 24.16 23.35 2.54
C ALA A 158 23.28 24.03 1.48
N ASP A 159 23.66 23.93 0.20
CA ASP A 159 22.89 24.51 -0.90
C ASP A 159 21.51 23.83 -1.06
N LEU A 160 21.43 22.50 -0.95
CA LEU A 160 20.17 21.76 -0.98
C LEU A 160 19.28 22.11 0.21
N GLN A 161 19.84 22.20 1.41
CA GLN A 161 19.12 22.64 2.60
C GLN A 161 18.59 24.07 2.47
N ALA A 162 19.40 24.98 1.91
CA ALA A 162 18.98 26.36 1.64
C ALA A 162 17.81 26.44 0.66
N ARG A 163 17.60 25.41 -0.17
CA ARG A 163 16.45 25.26 -1.08
C ARG A 163 15.28 24.50 -0.47
N GLY A 164 15.36 24.12 0.81
CA GLY A 164 14.31 23.41 1.54
C GLY A 164 14.22 21.92 1.23
N VAL A 165 15.25 21.34 0.61
CA VAL A 165 15.30 19.91 0.32
C VAL A 165 15.64 19.15 1.60
N ASP A 166 14.88 18.09 1.87
CA ASP A 166 15.22 17.13 2.92
C ASP A 166 16.38 16.23 2.44
N VAL A 167 17.59 16.61 2.84
CA VAL A 167 18.84 16.02 2.39
C VAL A 167 19.59 15.39 3.55
N MET A 168 20.17 14.21 3.31
CA MET A 168 21.11 13.57 4.21
C MET A 168 22.54 13.69 3.68
N LEU A 169 23.50 13.90 4.59
CA LEU A 169 24.93 13.75 4.32
C LEU A 169 25.42 12.47 5.00
N ASP A 170 25.99 11.53 4.25
CA ASP A 170 26.65 10.36 4.83
C ASP A 170 28.14 10.66 5.08
N ASP A 171 28.42 11.23 6.24
CA ASP A 171 29.77 11.60 6.69
C ASP A 171 30.47 10.51 7.51
N ARG A 172 29.95 9.27 7.52
CA ARG A 172 30.44 8.17 8.38
C ARG A 172 31.86 7.70 8.05
N GLY A 173 32.41 8.08 6.90
CA GLY A 173 33.72 7.62 6.44
C GLY A 173 33.76 6.15 6.01
N GLU A 174 32.60 5.55 5.72
CA GLU A 174 32.45 4.15 5.35
C GLU A 174 33.04 3.80 3.97
N ARG A 175 33.25 2.50 3.74
CA ARG A 175 33.67 2.04 2.42
C ARG A 175 32.53 2.24 1.41
N PRO A 176 32.82 2.69 0.16
CA PRO A 176 31.78 2.99 -0.83
C PRO A 176 30.74 1.89 -1.02
N GLY A 177 31.17 0.62 -1.09
CA GLY A 177 30.25 -0.51 -1.24
C GLY A 177 29.25 -0.68 -0.07
N ALA A 178 29.70 -0.49 1.17
CA ALA A 178 28.83 -0.58 2.35
C ALA A 178 27.89 0.64 2.43
N MET A 179 28.45 1.83 2.22
CA MET A 179 27.67 3.08 2.17
C MET A 179 26.56 3.02 1.12
N PHE A 180 26.85 2.55 -0.09
CA PHE A 180 25.84 2.46 -1.15
C PHE A 180 24.78 1.40 -0.84
N ALA A 181 25.16 0.25 -0.30
CA ALA A 181 24.21 -0.79 0.11
C ALA A 181 23.25 -0.28 1.18
N ASP A 182 23.72 0.49 2.17
CA ASP A 182 22.87 1.09 3.19
C ASP A 182 21.84 2.04 2.59
N TRP A 183 22.24 2.93 1.68
CA TRP A 183 21.31 3.88 1.07
C TRP A 183 20.37 3.27 0.05
N GLU A 184 20.79 2.21 -0.63
CA GLU A 184 19.91 1.39 -1.46
C GLU A 184 18.87 0.66 -0.59
N LEU A 185 19.28 0.17 0.58
CA LEU A 185 18.39 -0.49 1.55
C LEU A 185 17.37 0.48 2.16
N ILE A 186 17.85 1.64 2.64
CA ILE A 186 17.02 2.72 3.21
C ILE A 186 16.06 3.29 2.17
N GLY A 187 16.51 3.37 0.90
CA GLY A 187 15.66 3.71 -0.24
C GLY A 187 15.55 5.21 -0.55
N ALA A 188 16.55 6.03 -0.17
CA ALA A 188 16.56 7.45 -0.53
C ALA A 188 16.46 7.61 -2.07
N PRO A 189 15.48 8.35 -2.63
CA PRO A 189 15.21 8.38 -4.07
C PRO A 189 16.37 8.90 -4.90
N HIS A 190 17.14 9.87 -4.41
CA HIS A 190 18.24 10.47 -5.15
C HIS A 190 19.55 10.35 -4.38
N ARG A 191 20.57 9.74 -4.99
CA ARG A 191 21.93 9.67 -4.44
C ARG A 191 22.88 10.51 -5.28
N VAL A 192 23.67 11.36 -4.63
CA VAL A 192 24.81 12.05 -5.23
C VAL A 192 26.10 11.53 -4.63
N THR A 193 26.96 10.94 -5.44
CA THR A 193 28.26 10.42 -5.01
C THR A 193 29.37 11.38 -5.43
N ILE A 194 30.20 11.76 -4.47
CA ILE A 194 31.30 12.72 -4.67
C ILE A 194 32.61 12.01 -4.30
N GLY A 195 33.58 11.98 -5.20
CA GLY A 195 34.87 11.35 -4.93
C GLY A 195 36.01 12.03 -5.68
N ASP A 196 37.24 11.85 -5.18
CA ASP A 196 38.44 12.52 -5.70
C ASP A 196 38.64 12.38 -7.21
N ARG A 197 38.38 11.17 -7.74
CA ARG A 197 38.56 10.90 -9.17
C ARG A 197 37.59 11.73 -10.01
N GLY A 198 36.31 11.75 -9.63
CA GLY A 198 35.29 12.53 -10.34
C GLY A 198 35.58 14.02 -10.25
N LEU A 199 35.92 14.52 -9.06
CA LEU A 199 36.20 15.94 -8.86
C LEU A 199 37.39 16.44 -9.68
N LYS A 200 38.45 15.63 -9.85
CA LYS A 200 39.57 15.96 -10.74
C LYS A 200 39.15 16.11 -12.21
N GLU A 201 38.08 15.45 -12.61
CA GLU A 201 37.46 15.55 -13.93
C GLU A 201 36.32 16.58 -13.98
N GLY A 202 36.07 17.30 -12.87
CA GLY A 202 34.98 18.27 -12.74
C GLY A 202 33.58 17.64 -12.67
N LYS A 203 33.47 16.38 -12.22
CA LYS A 203 32.24 15.59 -12.25
C LYS A 203 31.90 14.96 -10.90
N VAL A 204 30.62 14.69 -10.70
CA VAL A 204 30.04 13.89 -9.62
C VAL A 204 29.06 12.89 -10.22
N GLU A 205 28.67 11.88 -9.47
CA GLU A 205 27.74 10.84 -9.95
C GLU A 205 26.37 11.03 -9.32
N TYR A 206 25.33 11.13 -10.14
CA TYR A 206 23.93 11.13 -9.73
C TYR A 206 23.29 9.78 -10.05
N GLN A 207 22.49 9.24 -9.15
CA GLN A 207 21.69 8.05 -9.41
C GLN A 207 20.33 8.15 -8.73
N HIS A 208 19.24 7.93 -9.47
CA HIS A 208 17.95 7.67 -8.85
C HIS A 208 17.92 6.24 -8.31
N ARG A 209 17.20 5.98 -7.21
CA ARG A 209 17.02 4.65 -6.61
C ARG A 209 16.47 3.59 -7.59
N ARG A 210 15.82 4.00 -8.68
CA ARG A 210 15.24 3.14 -9.71
C ARG A 210 16.17 2.96 -10.92
N ASP A 211 17.24 3.75 -11.02
CA ASP A 211 18.18 3.69 -12.13
C ASP A 211 19.14 2.51 -11.93
N SER A 212 19.42 1.78 -13.01
CA SER A 212 20.39 0.68 -12.99
C SER A 212 21.84 1.16 -12.84
N GLU A 213 22.14 2.37 -13.32
CA GLU A 213 23.49 2.93 -13.38
C GLU A 213 23.49 4.41 -12.97
N ALA A 214 24.64 4.89 -12.49
CA ALA A 214 24.85 6.29 -12.17
C ALA A 214 25.18 7.10 -13.44
N THR A 215 24.70 8.35 -13.47
CA THR A 215 24.99 9.33 -14.50
C THR A 215 26.04 10.32 -14.00
N ALA A 216 27.10 10.53 -14.77
CA ALA A 216 28.09 11.55 -14.46
C ALA A 216 27.55 12.95 -14.81
N VAL A 217 27.53 13.85 -13.84
CA VAL A 217 27.05 15.24 -13.94
C VAL A 217 28.20 16.17 -13.59
N GLY A 218 28.30 17.33 -14.26
CA GLY A 218 29.29 18.35 -13.89
C GLY A 218 29.08 18.81 -12.45
N ALA A 219 30.16 18.93 -11.68
CA ALA A 219 30.09 19.32 -10.27
C ALA A 219 29.38 20.67 -10.07
N ASP A 220 29.58 21.63 -10.98
CA ASP A 220 28.93 22.94 -10.93
C ASP A 220 27.43 22.90 -11.27
N ALA A 221 26.96 21.82 -11.91
CA ALA A 221 25.57 21.66 -12.37
C ALA A 221 24.75 20.71 -11.48
N ILE A 222 25.36 20.03 -10.52
CA ILE A 222 24.69 18.96 -9.76
C ILE A 222 23.51 19.47 -8.93
N LEU A 223 23.61 20.67 -8.35
CA LEU A 223 22.55 21.27 -7.55
C LEU A 223 21.27 21.43 -8.39
N GLU A 224 21.37 22.12 -9.52
CA GLU A 224 20.23 22.35 -10.41
C GLU A 224 19.74 21.04 -11.06
N HIS A 225 20.64 20.09 -11.33
CA HIS A 225 20.26 18.76 -11.79
C HIS A 225 19.35 18.06 -10.78
N VAL A 226 19.76 17.98 -9.52
CA VAL A 226 18.97 17.33 -8.46
C VAL A 226 17.64 18.06 -8.25
N LEU A 227 17.64 19.39 -8.20
CA LEU A 227 16.41 20.17 -8.05
C LEU A 227 15.41 19.94 -9.21
N SER A 228 15.91 19.76 -10.44
CA SER A 228 15.05 19.43 -11.59
C SER A 228 14.40 18.05 -11.51
N LYS A 229 14.95 17.15 -10.68
CA LYS A 229 14.44 15.79 -10.45
C LYS A 229 13.44 15.71 -9.30
N LEU A 230 13.45 16.70 -8.41
CA LEU A 230 12.54 16.83 -7.27
C LEU A 230 11.23 17.57 -7.62
N ALA A 231 11.17 18.17 -8.82
CA ALA A 231 10.08 19.02 -9.27
C ALA A 231 8.90 18.25 -9.89
#